data_AF-A0A1G7SPB0-F1
#
_entry.id   AF-A0A1G7SPB0-F1
#
_cell.length_a   1.000
_cell.length_b   1.000
_cell.length_c   1.000
_cell.angle_alpha   90.00
_cell.angle_beta   90.00
_cell.angle_gamma   90.00
#
_symmetry.space_group_name_H-M   'P 1'
#
loop_
_entity.id
_entity.type
_entity.pdbx_description
1 polymer ?
#
loop_
_entity_poly.entity_id
_entity_poly.type
_entity_poly.pdbx_seq_one_letter_code
_entity_poly.pdbx_strand_id
1 'polypeptide(L)'
;MKVTLERNHLLKSLGHVHRVVERRNTYPILANVLMSATPDGLDLRATDLDIEVTETVPAMTGTPGTTTVPAHTLYEIVRKLSDGADVVLETDGNDQMQISSGRSRFHLACLNPDGFPDLKSGAFTHTFDIAVGTLKDLIERTQFAISNEETRYYLNGIFVHTVDGPEGVVMRAVATDGHRLARVEAEAPQGSAGMPGIIIPRKTVAEVLKLLDGIEDTVHVELSDTKIRFTLGGVILLSKLIEGSFPDYERVTPKNNDKLLSVDRASLSRAVDRVSTIASERGGKAVKLSLTQGQLELSVTNPDHGTANEELAVDFEVDGFEIGFNARYLLEIISQIRSENALFLFNDAGSPTLVKEEGETHALFVLMPMRV
;
A
#
# COMPACT_ATOMS: atom_id res chain seq x y z
N MET A 1 6.18 -35.14 -9.65
CA MET A 1 5.97 -34.45 -8.36
C MET A 1 4.71 -34.99 -7.69
N LYS A 2 4.76 -35.31 -6.38
CA LYS A 2 3.61 -35.71 -5.57
C LYS A 2 3.75 -35.16 -4.15
N VAL A 3 2.78 -34.35 -3.72
CA VAL A 3 2.76 -33.70 -2.41
C VAL A 3 1.38 -33.82 -1.78
N THR A 4 1.33 -34.05 -0.47
CA THR A 4 0.10 -34.03 0.33
C THR A 4 0.22 -33.00 1.45
N LEU A 5 -0.77 -32.13 1.60
CA LEU A 5 -0.80 -31.12 2.67
C LEU A 5 -2.22 -30.70 3.04
N GLU A 6 -2.37 -30.16 4.25
CA GLU A 6 -3.65 -29.66 4.72
C GLU A 6 -4.10 -28.44 3.89
N ARG A 7 -5.39 -28.42 3.54
CA ARG A 7 -6.04 -27.35 2.78
C ARG A 7 -5.79 -25.96 3.37
N ASN A 8 -5.77 -25.82 4.69
CA ASN A 8 -5.61 -24.51 5.34
C ASN A 8 -4.21 -23.92 5.17
N HIS A 9 -3.17 -24.75 5.28
CA HIS A 9 -1.80 -24.34 5.00
C HIS A 9 -1.63 -23.96 3.53
N LEU A 10 -2.12 -24.79 2.60
CA LEU A 10 -2.05 -24.49 1.18
C LEU A 10 -2.83 -23.22 0.82
N LEU A 11 -4.03 -23.02 1.39
CA LEU A 11 -4.84 -21.83 1.11
C LEU A 11 -4.16 -20.55 1.59
N LYS A 12 -3.59 -20.56 2.80
CA LYS A 12 -2.88 -19.40 3.36
C LYS A 12 -1.75 -18.97 2.41
N SER A 13 -0.87 -19.90 2.06
CA SER A 13 0.29 -19.59 1.23
C SER A 13 -0.06 -19.26 -0.22
N LEU A 14 -1.06 -19.95 -0.80
CA LEU A 14 -1.62 -19.53 -2.10
C LEU A 14 -2.20 -18.12 -2.00
N GLY A 15 -2.86 -17.77 -0.89
CA GLY A 15 -3.36 -16.43 -0.59
C GLY A 15 -2.29 -15.34 -0.68
N HIS A 16 -1.06 -15.65 -0.28
CA HIS A 16 0.09 -14.76 -0.38
C HIS A 16 0.61 -14.67 -1.84
N VAL A 17 0.94 -15.81 -2.46
CA VAL A 17 1.63 -15.81 -3.77
C VAL A 17 0.73 -15.44 -4.95
N HIS A 18 -0.56 -15.84 -4.96
CA HIS A 18 -1.42 -15.65 -6.13
C HIS A 18 -1.77 -14.18 -6.39
N ARG A 19 -1.66 -13.30 -5.38
CA ARG A 19 -2.04 -11.88 -5.47
C ARG A 19 -1.10 -11.07 -6.35
N VAL A 20 0.17 -11.49 -6.44
CA VAL A 20 1.15 -10.88 -7.34
C VAL A 20 0.80 -11.16 -8.82
N VAL A 21 0.13 -12.27 -9.10
CA VAL A 21 -0.23 -12.67 -10.47
C VAL A 21 -1.30 -11.74 -11.03
N GLU A 22 -0.96 -11.00 -12.08
CA GLU A 22 -1.91 -10.17 -12.80
C GLU A 22 -3.04 -10.99 -13.44
N ARG A 23 -4.24 -10.42 -13.53
CA ARG A 23 -5.37 -11.11 -14.20
C ARG A 23 -5.24 -11.16 -15.71
N ARG A 24 -4.48 -10.22 -16.28
CA ARG A 24 -4.20 -10.12 -17.71
C ARG A 24 -2.70 -10.18 -17.89
N ASN A 25 -2.21 -11.25 -18.52
CA ASN A 25 -0.79 -11.44 -18.78
C ASN A 25 -0.55 -11.60 -20.28
N THR A 26 0.47 -10.92 -20.79
CA THR A 26 0.97 -11.13 -22.15
C THR A 26 1.67 -12.49 -22.27
N TYR A 27 2.37 -12.91 -21.21
CA TYR A 27 3.07 -14.19 -21.14
C TYR A 27 2.27 -15.19 -20.31
N PRO A 28 1.76 -16.29 -20.88
CA PRO A 28 0.91 -17.25 -20.16
C PRO A 28 1.54 -17.82 -18.88
N ILE A 29 2.86 -18.00 -18.86
CA ILE A 29 3.58 -18.54 -17.69
C ILE A 29 3.51 -17.63 -16.45
N LEU A 30 3.32 -16.33 -16.63
CA LEU A 30 3.12 -15.38 -15.53
C LEU A 30 1.75 -15.50 -14.86
N ALA A 31 0.79 -16.18 -15.51
CA ALA A 31 -0.50 -16.51 -14.89
C ALA A 31 -0.40 -17.71 -13.93
N ASN A 32 0.75 -18.37 -13.89
CA ASN A 32 0.98 -19.56 -13.07
C ASN A 32 1.78 -19.24 -11.80
N VAL A 33 1.62 -20.11 -10.80
CA VAL A 33 2.53 -20.27 -9.68
C VAL A 33 3.49 -21.41 -10.01
N LEU A 34 4.79 -21.20 -9.80
CA LEU A 34 5.81 -22.24 -9.81
C LEU A 34 5.74 -23.01 -8.49
N MET A 35 5.73 -24.33 -8.58
CA MET A 35 5.61 -25.24 -7.46
C MET A 35 6.78 -26.21 -7.48
N SER A 36 7.52 -26.30 -6.38
CA SER A 36 8.63 -27.25 -6.24
C SER A 36 8.48 -28.07 -4.97
N ALA A 37 8.39 -29.38 -5.11
CA ALA A 37 8.35 -30.29 -3.97
C ALA A 37 9.77 -30.64 -3.53
N THR A 38 10.11 -30.23 -2.31
CA THR A 38 11.42 -30.43 -1.67
C THR A 38 11.28 -31.35 -0.45
N PRO A 39 12.39 -31.80 0.16
CA PRO A 39 12.34 -32.53 1.43
C PRO A 39 11.70 -31.73 2.58
N ASP A 40 11.79 -30.40 2.53
CA ASP A 40 11.33 -29.50 3.58
C ASP A 40 9.86 -29.05 3.38
N GLY A 41 9.28 -29.32 2.21
CA GLY A 41 7.88 -29.05 1.92
C GLY A 41 7.60 -28.73 0.46
N LEU A 42 6.69 -27.78 0.25
CA LEU A 42 6.28 -27.30 -1.05
C LEU A 42 6.63 -25.81 -1.19
N ASP A 43 7.59 -25.51 -2.06
CA ASP A 43 7.94 -24.14 -2.40
C ASP A 43 6.96 -23.61 -3.43
N LEU A 44 6.40 -22.44 -3.16
CA LEU A 44 5.54 -21.69 -4.05
C LEU A 44 6.27 -20.41 -4.47
N ARG A 45 6.22 -20.09 -5.76
CA ARG A 45 6.77 -18.84 -6.31
C ARG A 45 5.84 -18.25 -7.35
N ALA A 46 5.56 -16.95 -7.25
CA ALA A 46 4.80 -16.20 -8.24
C ALA A 46 5.48 -14.87 -8.53
N THR A 47 5.38 -14.38 -9.78
CA THR A 47 5.98 -13.11 -10.19
C THR A 47 5.21 -12.45 -11.32
N ASP A 48 5.27 -11.13 -11.39
CA ASP A 48 4.84 -10.31 -12.52
C ASP A 48 6.03 -9.65 -13.25
N LEU A 49 7.26 -10.12 -12.99
CA LEU A 49 8.57 -9.59 -13.41
C LEU A 49 9.09 -8.37 -12.65
N ASP A 50 8.25 -7.68 -11.87
CA ASP A 50 8.65 -6.55 -11.02
C ASP A 50 8.69 -6.94 -9.54
N ILE A 51 7.77 -7.81 -9.14
CA ILE A 51 7.63 -8.40 -7.81
C ILE A 51 7.70 -9.92 -7.94
N GLU A 52 8.40 -10.56 -7.02
CA GLU A 52 8.40 -12.00 -6.82
C GLU A 52 8.05 -12.28 -5.36
N VAL A 53 7.12 -13.21 -5.13
CA VAL A 53 6.83 -13.71 -3.78
C VAL A 53 7.12 -15.20 -3.74
N THR A 54 7.88 -15.62 -2.74
CA THR A 54 8.19 -17.01 -2.44
C THR A 54 7.74 -17.38 -1.03
N GLU A 55 7.27 -18.61 -0.88
CA GLU A 55 6.90 -19.17 0.42
C GLU A 55 7.04 -20.69 0.40
N THR A 56 7.58 -21.25 1.48
CA THR A 56 7.66 -22.71 1.68
C THR A 56 6.54 -23.16 2.62
N VAL A 57 5.72 -24.09 2.14
CA VAL A 57 4.60 -24.66 2.90
C VAL A 57 4.97 -26.04 3.41
N PRO A 58 4.83 -26.33 4.72
CA PRO A 58 5.02 -27.67 5.24
C PRO A 58 4.10 -28.67 4.55
N ALA A 59 4.70 -29.73 3.99
CA ALA A 59 3.96 -30.72 3.23
C ALA A 59 4.65 -32.09 3.26
N MET A 60 3.87 -33.16 3.11
CA MET A 60 4.40 -34.50 2.93
C MET A 60 4.77 -34.69 1.46
N THR A 61 6.07 -34.62 1.17
CA THR A 61 6.62 -34.86 -0.16
C THR A 61 6.79 -36.35 -0.41
N GLY A 62 6.05 -36.89 -1.37
CA GLY A 62 6.19 -38.28 -1.83
C GLY A 62 7.22 -38.38 -2.95
N THR A 63 6.95 -37.73 -4.07
CA THR A 63 7.85 -37.69 -5.24
C THR A 63 8.29 -36.25 -5.46
N PRO A 64 9.59 -35.92 -5.36
CA PRO A 64 10.08 -34.59 -5.68
C PRO A 64 9.75 -34.17 -7.13
N GLY A 65 9.88 -32.88 -7.41
CA GLY A 65 9.76 -32.35 -8.77
C GLY A 65 9.18 -30.95 -8.79
N THR A 66 9.18 -30.37 -9.98
CA THR A 66 8.81 -28.96 -10.18
C THR A 66 7.85 -28.84 -11.35
N THR A 67 6.87 -27.96 -11.24
CA THR A 67 5.92 -27.64 -12.31
C THR A 67 5.33 -26.25 -12.11
N THR A 68 4.52 -25.77 -13.05
CA THR A 68 3.75 -24.52 -12.90
C THR A 68 2.25 -24.79 -13.03
N VAL A 69 1.42 -24.03 -12.32
CA VAL A 69 -0.04 -24.23 -12.29
C VAL A 69 -0.75 -22.88 -12.31
N PRO A 70 -1.89 -22.71 -13.02
CA PRO A 70 -2.65 -21.45 -13.02
C PRO A 70 -3.03 -20.99 -11.60
N ALA A 71 -2.44 -19.88 -11.14
CA ALA A 71 -2.44 -19.50 -9.73
C ALA A 71 -3.84 -19.18 -9.21
N HIS A 72 -4.58 -18.34 -9.93
CA HIS A 72 -5.96 -17.95 -9.57
C HIS A 72 -6.91 -19.15 -9.56
N THR A 73 -6.79 -20.05 -10.53
CA THR A 73 -7.63 -21.26 -10.62
C THR A 73 -7.33 -22.21 -9.46
N LEU A 74 -6.04 -22.44 -9.17
CA LEU A 74 -5.62 -23.29 -8.06
C LEU A 74 -6.12 -22.71 -6.71
N TYR A 75 -5.94 -21.40 -6.49
CA TYR A 75 -6.45 -20.72 -5.29
C TYR A 75 -7.96 -20.90 -5.14
N GLU A 76 -8.75 -20.66 -6.20
CA GLU A 76 -10.21 -20.80 -6.14
C GLU A 76 -10.67 -22.24 -5.89
N ILE A 77 -9.95 -23.23 -6.42
CA ILE A 77 -10.23 -24.65 -6.12
C ILE A 77 -10.00 -24.90 -4.64
N VAL A 78 -8.81 -24.61 -4.11
CA VAL A 78 -8.43 -24.87 -2.71
C VAL A 78 -9.34 -24.12 -1.74
N ARG A 79 -9.72 -22.88 -2.06
CA ARG A 79 -10.67 -22.08 -1.27
C ARG A 79 -12.04 -22.76 -1.13
N LYS A 80 -12.50 -23.47 -2.15
CA LYS A 80 -13.81 -24.15 -2.17
C LYS A 80 -13.79 -25.58 -1.63
N LEU A 81 -12.62 -26.14 -1.35
CA LEU A 81 -12.50 -27.43 -0.67
C LEU A 81 -12.96 -27.33 0.78
N SER A 82 -13.34 -28.47 1.36
CA SER A 82 -13.78 -28.57 2.74
C SER A 82 -12.65 -28.18 3.72
N ASP A 83 -13.05 -27.54 4.82
CA ASP A 83 -12.11 -27.17 5.89
C ASP A 83 -11.44 -28.41 6.51
N GLY A 84 -10.16 -28.29 6.85
CA GLY A 84 -9.33 -29.37 7.40
C GLY A 84 -9.07 -30.56 6.44
N ALA A 85 -9.45 -30.47 5.17
CA ALA A 85 -9.24 -31.57 4.23
C ALA A 85 -7.78 -31.68 3.79
N ASP A 86 -7.32 -32.91 3.53
CA ASP A 86 -6.05 -33.15 2.84
C ASP A 86 -6.18 -32.86 1.35
N VAL A 87 -5.16 -32.21 0.79
CA VAL A 87 -5.02 -31.93 -0.63
C VAL A 87 -3.82 -32.70 -1.17
N VAL A 88 -4.05 -33.54 -2.17
CA VAL A 88 -3.00 -34.25 -2.90
C VAL A 88 -2.79 -33.57 -4.25
N LEU A 89 -1.56 -33.12 -4.49
CA LEU A 89 -1.10 -32.53 -5.73
C LEU A 89 -0.16 -33.53 -6.42
N GLU A 90 -0.53 -33.99 -7.60
CA GLU A 90 0.22 -35.04 -8.32
C GLU A 90 0.38 -34.68 -9.79
N THR A 91 1.61 -34.80 -10.28
CA THR A 91 1.96 -34.76 -11.71
C THR A 91 3.08 -35.75 -11.96
N ASP A 92 2.96 -36.49 -13.06
CA ASP A 92 3.92 -37.46 -13.56
C ASP A 92 4.94 -36.85 -14.55
N GLY A 93 4.98 -35.51 -14.65
CA GLY A 93 5.82 -34.79 -15.62
C GLY A 93 5.10 -34.47 -16.93
N ASN A 94 3.81 -34.80 -17.04
CA ASN A 94 2.95 -34.31 -18.11
C ASN A 94 2.64 -32.80 -17.98
N ASP A 95 2.06 -32.23 -19.03
CA ASP A 95 1.48 -30.87 -19.07
C ASP A 95 0.21 -30.72 -18.20
N GLN A 96 0.00 -31.59 -17.20
CA GLN A 96 -1.14 -31.52 -16.29
C GLN A 96 -0.78 -31.84 -14.83
N MET A 97 -1.48 -31.18 -13.92
CA MET A 97 -1.52 -31.48 -12.49
C MET A 97 -2.90 -32.00 -12.11
N GLN A 98 -2.93 -33.16 -11.46
CA GLN A 98 -4.11 -33.67 -10.76
C GLN A 98 -4.15 -33.11 -9.33
N ILE A 99 -5.30 -32.55 -8.95
CA ILE A 99 -5.59 -32.07 -7.60
C ILE A 99 -6.70 -32.94 -7.03
N SER A 100 -6.45 -33.62 -5.91
CA SER A 100 -7.43 -34.51 -5.29
C SER A 100 -7.67 -34.14 -3.82
N SER A 101 -8.93 -34.13 -3.40
CA SER A 101 -9.30 -33.97 -1.99
C SER A 101 -10.65 -34.65 -1.76
N GLY A 102 -10.68 -35.66 -0.89
CA GLY A 102 -11.84 -36.53 -0.70
C GLY A 102 -12.33 -37.12 -2.02
N ARG A 103 -13.54 -36.73 -2.45
CA ARG A 103 -14.18 -37.21 -3.70
C ARG A 103 -14.00 -36.26 -4.89
N SER A 104 -13.35 -35.11 -4.68
CA SER A 104 -13.10 -34.12 -5.72
C SER A 104 -11.80 -34.43 -6.45
N ARG A 105 -11.82 -34.35 -7.78
CA ARG A 105 -10.62 -34.44 -8.63
C ARG A 105 -10.67 -33.37 -9.71
N PHE A 106 -9.59 -32.61 -9.84
CA PHE A 106 -9.40 -31.59 -10.87
C PHE A 106 -8.14 -31.92 -11.67
N HIS A 107 -8.11 -31.53 -12.94
CA HIS A 107 -6.92 -31.60 -13.79
C HIS A 107 -6.68 -30.21 -14.37
N LEU A 108 -5.52 -29.62 -14.06
CA LEU A 108 -5.13 -28.30 -14.55
C LEU A 108 -3.98 -28.45 -15.53
N ALA A 109 -4.02 -27.67 -16.62
CA ALA A 109 -2.90 -27.59 -17.54
C ALA A 109 -1.72 -26.89 -16.87
N CYS A 110 -0.55 -27.51 -16.96
CA CYS A 110 0.73 -27.00 -16.50
C CYS A 110 1.51 -26.42 -17.67
N LEU A 111 2.50 -25.59 -17.35
CA LEU A 111 3.53 -25.16 -18.31
C LEU A 111 4.89 -25.62 -17.80
N ASN A 112 5.83 -25.82 -18.74
CA ASN A 112 7.20 -26.21 -18.41
C ASN A 112 7.84 -25.18 -17.45
N PRO A 113 8.36 -25.61 -16.28
CA PRO A 113 8.98 -24.72 -15.30
C PRO A 113 10.28 -24.08 -15.77
N ASP A 114 10.99 -24.62 -16.77
CA ASP A 114 12.27 -24.07 -17.27
C ASP A 114 12.14 -22.64 -17.82
N GLY A 115 10.93 -22.26 -18.26
CA GLY A 115 10.63 -20.91 -18.74
C GLY A 115 10.19 -19.94 -17.65
N PHE A 116 10.07 -20.37 -16.39
CA PHE A 116 9.57 -19.52 -15.32
C PHE A 116 10.62 -18.46 -14.94
N PRO A 117 10.27 -17.17 -14.87
CA PRO A 117 11.25 -16.13 -14.56
C PRO A 117 11.82 -16.26 -13.14
N ASP A 118 13.10 -15.89 -13.01
CA ASP A 118 13.80 -15.84 -11.73
C ASP A 118 14.29 -14.41 -11.48
N LEU A 119 13.68 -13.73 -10.52
CA LEU A 119 14.09 -12.37 -10.16
C LEU A 119 15.32 -12.42 -9.26
N LYS A 120 16.52 -12.45 -9.85
CA LYS A 120 17.77 -12.55 -9.09
C LYS A 120 17.89 -11.45 -8.03
N SER A 121 18.13 -11.83 -6.78
CA SER A 121 18.08 -10.90 -5.65
C SER A 121 19.25 -9.91 -5.53
N GLY A 122 20.30 -10.05 -6.34
CA GLY A 122 21.42 -9.09 -6.38
C GLY A 122 22.20 -9.01 -5.07
N ALA A 123 23.12 -8.05 -4.98
CA ALA A 123 23.80 -7.72 -3.74
C ALA A 123 23.06 -6.57 -3.05
N PHE A 124 22.76 -6.74 -1.76
CA PHE A 124 22.16 -5.70 -0.95
C PHE A 124 23.21 -4.95 -0.15
N THR A 125 23.01 -3.64 -0.03
CA THR A 125 23.93 -2.71 0.63
C THR A 125 23.50 -2.41 2.06
N HIS A 126 22.21 -2.54 2.37
CA HIS A 126 21.66 -2.29 3.69
C HIS A 126 20.75 -3.44 4.12
N THR A 127 20.77 -3.74 5.40
CA THR A 127 19.93 -4.76 6.04
C THR A 127 19.53 -4.27 7.42
N PHE A 128 18.26 -4.43 7.76
CA PHE A 128 17.72 -4.00 9.05
C PHE A 128 16.40 -4.72 9.34
N ASP A 129 16.04 -4.81 10.62
CA ASP A 129 14.73 -5.28 11.05
C ASP A 129 13.85 -4.09 11.43
N ILE A 130 12.59 -4.10 11.00
CA ILE A 130 11.60 -3.08 11.35
C ILE A 130 10.38 -3.74 12.01
N ALA A 131 9.86 -3.16 13.08
CA ALA A 131 8.64 -3.64 13.73
C ALA A 131 7.46 -3.58 12.74
N VAL A 132 6.61 -4.61 12.74
CA VAL A 132 5.44 -4.68 11.85
C VAL A 132 4.54 -3.46 12.02
N GLY A 133 4.27 -3.05 13.27
CA GLY A 133 3.45 -1.87 13.56
C GLY A 133 4.01 -0.60 12.93
N THR A 134 5.33 -0.39 13.01
CA THR A 134 6.01 0.78 12.42
C THR A 134 5.94 0.77 10.90
N LEU A 135 6.25 -0.36 10.25
CA LEU A 135 6.18 -0.46 8.80
C LEU A 135 4.74 -0.29 8.29
N LYS A 136 3.77 -0.88 8.99
CA LYS A 136 2.34 -0.74 8.70
C LYS A 136 1.90 0.71 8.81
N ASP A 137 2.31 1.41 9.86
CA ASP A 137 2.01 2.83 10.06
C ASP A 137 2.55 3.71 8.92
N LEU A 138 3.84 3.55 8.59
CA LEU A 138 4.49 4.29 7.49
C LEU A 138 3.74 4.09 6.17
N ILE A 139 3.32 2.87 5.87
CA ILE A 139 2.59 2.53 4.64
C ILE A 139 1.16 3.08 4.67
N GLU A 140 0.38 2.75 5.70
CA GLU A 140 -1.06 3.09 5.76
C GLU A 140 -1.29 4.59 5.73
N ARG A 141 -0.43 5.33 6.43
CA ARG A 141 -0.52 6.78 6.52
C ARG A 141 0.04 7.52 5.32
N THR A 142 0.67 6.85 4.34
CA THR A 142 1.19 7.50 3.13
C THR A 142 0.57 6.99 1.83
N GLN A 143 0.17 5.72 1.75
CA GLN A 143 -0.20 5.08 0.48
C GLN A 143 -1.35 5.76 -0.29
N PHE A 144 -2.28 6.42 0.42
CA PHE A 144 -3.42 7.08 -0.19
C PHE A 144 -3.01 8.27 -1.09
N ALA A 145 -1.82 8.84 -0.86
CA ALA A 145 -1.27 9.94 -1.62
C ALA A 145 -0.37 9.49 -2.78
N ILE A 146 -0.24 8.18 -3.05
CA ILE A 146 0.51 7.67 -4.20
C ILE A 146 -0.25 8.02 -5.50
N SER A 147 0.49 8.47 -6.52
CA SER A 147 -0.07 8.75 -7.84
C SER A 147 -0.52 7.48 -8.57
N ASN A 148 -1.55 7.64 -9.41
CA ASN A 148 -2.01 6.63 -10.34
C ASN A 148 -1.68 7.00 -11.81
N GLU A 149 -0.97 8.11 -12.02
CA GLU A 149 -0.65 8.63 -13.35
C GLU A 149 0.60 7.96 -13.94
N GLU A 150 0.47 7.40 -15.14
CA GLU A 150 1.58 6.70 -15.80
C GLU A 150 2.71 7.63 -16.26
N THR A 151 2.41 8.89 -16.56
CA THR A 151 3.39 9.87 -17.06
C THR A 151 4.38 10.34 -16.00
N ARG A 152 3.98 10.33 -14.73
CA ARG A 152 4.79 10.73 -13.57
C ARG A 152 5.11 9.51 -12.72
N TYR A 153 5.69 8.49 -13.35
CA TYR A 153 5.91 7.17 -12.73
C TYR A 153 6.73 7.20 -11.43
N TYR A 154 7.63 8.18 -11.24
CA TYR A 154 8.36 8.38 -9.97
C TYR A 154 7.47 8.79 -8.78
N LEU A 155 6.19 9.11 -9.03
CA LEU A 155 5.17 9.33 -8.00
C LEU A 155 4.30 8.09 -7.74
N ASN A 156 4.50 6.99 -8.48
CA ASN A 156 3.69 5.78 -8.39
C ASN A 156 4.22 4.82 -7.31
N GLY A 157 4.75 5.37 -6.22
CA GLY A 157 5.28 4.64 -5.09
C GLY A 157 5.45 5.52 -3.84
N ILE A 158 5.92 4.91 -2.76
CA ILE A 158 6.32 5.61 -1.54
C ILE A 158 7.82 5.84 -1.56
N PHE A 159 8.24 7.09 -1.41
CA PHE A 159 9.63 7.44 -1.21
C PHE A 159 10.03 7.18 0.23
N VAL A 160 10.99 6.27 0.45
CA VAL A 160 11.52 5.93 1.76
C VAL A 160 13.00 6.29 1.81
N HIS A 161 13.39 7.03 2.84
CA HIS A 161 14.77 7.43 3.05
C HIS A 161 15.04 7.73 4.52
N THR A 162 16.32 7.88 4.89
CA THR A 162 16.70 8.38 6.21
C THR A 162 17.06 9.86 6.17
N VAL A 163 16.83 10.56 7.28
CA VAL A 163 17.25 11.95 7.50
C VAL A 163 17.69 12.16 8.94
N ASP A 164 18.56 13.15 9.16
CA ASP A 164 18.90 13.60 10.51
C ASP A 164 17.72 14.37 11.11
N GLY A 165 17.14 13.80 12.17
CA GLY A 165 16.11 14.43 12.99
C GLY A 165 16.71 15.08 14.24
N PRO A 166 15.89 15.78 15.05
CA PRO A 166 16.35 16.47 16.26
C PRO A 166 16.91 15.53 17.34
N GLU A 167 16.36 14.31 17.43
CA GLU A 167 16.67 13.32 18.47
C GLU A 167 17.47 12.12 17.93
N GLY A 168 17.76 12.09 16.63
CA GLY A 168 18.45 10.97 15.98
C GLY A 168 18.06 10.86 14.51
N VAL A 169 18.61 9.85 13.83
CA VAL A 169 18.25 9.53 12.45
C VAL A 169 16.83 8.97 12.43
N VAL A 170 15.99 9.51 11.55
CA VAL A 170 14.61 9.03 11.35
C VAL A 170 14.46 8.44 9.96
N MET A 171 13.65 7.39 9.86
CA MET A 171 13.16 6.85 8.60
C MET A 171 11.89 7.61 8.21
N ARG A 172 11.84 8.11 7.00
CA ARG A 172 10.74 8.91 6.49
C ARG A 172 10.13 8.25 5.26
N ALA A 173 8.80 8.09 5.29
CA ALA A 173 7.99 7.69 4.15
C ALA A 173 7.25 8.91 3.59
N VAL A 174 7.30 9.11 2.28
CA VAL A 174 6.64 10.23 1.58
C VAL A 174 5.91 9.73 0.35
N ALA A 175 4.66 10.15 0.17
CA ALA A 175 3.91 9.91 -1.06
C ALA A 175 3.20 11.20 -1.50
N THR A 176 3.14 11.42 -2.81
CA THR A 176 2.40 12.55 -3.40
C THR A 176 1.94 12.23 -4.82
N ASP A 177 0.78 12.77 -5.18
CA ASP A 177 0.22 12.76 -6.54
C ASP A 177 0.34 14.14 -7.23
N GLY A 178 0.99 15.09 -6.55
CA GLY A 178 1.11 16.50 -6.95
C GLY A 178 -0.06 17.39 -6.54
N HIS A 179 -1.15 16.84 -6.01
CA HIS A 179 -2.29 17.59 -5.44
C HIS A 179 -2.35 17.49 -3.91
N ARG A 180 -1.70 16.48 -3.36
CA ARG A 180 -1.59 16.25 -1.93
C ARG A 180 -0.33 15.47 -1.63
N LEU A 181 0.12 15.56 -0.38
CA LEU A 181 1.30 14.86 0.09
C LEU A 181 1.06 14.32 1.49
N ALA A 182 1.59 13.14 1.76
CA ALA A 182 1.66 12.56 3.08
C ALA A 182 3.14 12.30 3.41
N ARG A 183 3.56 12.69 4.62
CA ARG A 183 4.90 12.46 5.14
C ARG A 183 4.78 11.91 6.55
N VAL A 184 5.39 10.75 6.78
CA VAL A 184 5.36 10.06 8.07
C VAL A 184 6.77 9.65 8.44
N GLU A 185 7.11 9.79 9.71
CA GLU A 185 8.43 9.53 10.27
C GLU A 185 8.34 8.48 11.37
N ALA A 186 9.38 7.68 11.47
CA ALA A 186 9.63 6.77 12.58
C ALA A 186 11.12 6.79 12.91
N GLU A 187 11.47 6.30 14.10
CA GLU A 187 12.87 6.05 14.44
C GLU A 187 13.53 5.15 13.38
N ALA A 188 14.72 5.53 12.89
CA ALA A 188 15.39 4.74 11.88
C ALA A 188 15.88 3.41 12.48
N PRO A 189 15.49 2.25 11.94
CA PRO A 189 15.96 0.97 12.45
C PRO A 189 17.48 0.85 12.26
N GLN A 190 18.15 0.18 13.21
CA GLN A 190 19.59 -0.04 13.15
C GLN A 190 19.97 -0.76 11.84
N GLY A 191 20.93 -0.19 11.11
CA GLY A 191 21.35 -0.68 9.79
C GLY A 191 20.72 0.05 8.59
N SER A 192 19.72 0.91 8.81
CA SER A 192 19.13 1.75 7.75
C SER A 192 19.86 3.08 7.52
N ALA A 193 20.72 3.51 8.45
CA ALA A 193 21.45 4.77 8.33
C ALA A 193 22.32 4.81 7.06
N GLY A 194 22.22 5.89 6.29
CA GLY A 194 22.98 6.05 5.04
C GLY A 194 22.37 5.32 3.84
N MET A 195 21.20 4.68 4.00
CA MET A 195 20.50 4.06 2.87
C MET A 195 20.18 5.09 1.77
N PRO A 196 20.23 4.70 0.49
CA PRO A 196 19.78 5.57 -0.58
C PRO A 196 18.28 5.87 -0.41
N GLY A 197 17.84 7.03 -0.88
CA GLY A 197 16.43 7.29 -1.02
C GLY A 197 15.85 6.39 -2.11
N ILE A 198 14.80 5.63 -1.78
CA ILE A 198 14.21 4.63 -2.66
C ILE A 198 12.73 4.89 -2.88
N ILE A 199 12.20 4.48 -4.03
CA ILE A 199 10.78 4.60 -4.34
C ILE A 199 10.20 3.18 -4.45
N ILE A 200 9.44 2.77 -3.43
CA ILE A 200 8.79 1.46 -3.36
C ILE A 200 7.51 1.50 -4.20
N PRO A 201 7.37 0.69 -5.27
CA PRO A 201 6.21 0.75 -6.15
C PRO A 201 4.89 0.53 -5.42
N ARG A 202 3.82 1.20 -5.87
CA ARG A 202 2.46 1.09 -5.31
C ARG A 202 1.98 -0.35 -5.12
N LYS A 203 2.24 -1.22 -6.11
CA LYS A 203 1.85 -2.63 -6.04
C LYS A 203 2.61 -3.36 -4.93
N THR A 204 3.91 -3.14 -4.82
CA THR A 204 4.77 -3.65 -3.75
C THR A 204 4.27 -3.23 -2.38
N VAL A 205 3.93 -1.95 -2.23
CA VAL A 205 3.33 -1.41 -0.99
C VAL A 205 2.05 -2.17 -0.61
N ALA A 206 1.14 -2.36 -1.58
CA ALA A 206 -0.11 -3.06 -1.34
C ALA A 206 0.07 -4.55 -1.02
N GLU A 207 1.07 -5.20 -1.60
CA GLU A 207 1.40 -6.59 -1.30
C GLU A 207 2.04 -6.73 0.07
N VAL A 208 3.03 -5.91 0.40
CA VAL A 208 3.66 -5.89 1.74
C VAL A 208 2.61 -5.66 2.81
N LEU A 209 1.74 -4.65 2.67
CA LEU A 209 0.71 -4.34 3.68
C LEU A 209 -0.18 -5.54 3.99
N LYS A 210 -0.51 -6.34 2.98
CA LYS A 210 -1.34 -7.54 3.14
C LYS A 210 -0.58 -8.72 3.73
N LEU A 211 0.72 -8.82 3.49
CA LEU A 211 1.58 -9.83 4.13
C LEU A 211 1.84 -9.52 5.61
N LEU A 212 1.68 -8.27 6.05
CA LEU A 212 1.77 -7.89 7.47
C LEU A 212 0.56 -8.39 8.29
N ASP A 213 -0.55 -8.74 7.66
CA ASP A 213 -1.74 -9.20 8.37
C ASP A 213 -1.47 -10.56 9.05
N GLY A 214 -1.47 -10.58 10.39
CA GLY A 214 -1.21 -11.78 11.20
C GLY A 214 0.27 -12.06 11.50
N ILE A 215 1.16 -11.09 11.24
CA ILE A 215 2.55 -11.10 11.70
C ILE A 215 2.68 -10.08 12.83
N GLU A 216 3.28 -10.46 13.96
CA GLU A 216 3.30 -9.60 15.17
C GLU A 216 4.67 -9.02 15.51
N ASP A 217 5.76 -9.64 15.07
CA ASP A 217 7.12 -9.23 15.44
C ASP A 217 7.72 -8.20 14.48
N THR A 218 8.70 -8.62 13.69
CA THR A 218 9.50 -7.78 12.83
C THR A 218 9.49 -8.29 11.40
N VAL A 219 9.80 -7.37 10.47
CA VAL A 219 10.08 -7.66 9.09
C VAL A 219 11.55 -7.43 8.85
N HIS A 220 12.23 -8.45 8.33
CA HIS A 220 13.61 -8.30 7.90
C HIS A 220 13.62 -7.66 6.51
N VAL A 221 14.34 -6.55 6.37
CA VAL A 221 14.44 -5.77 5.14
C VAL A 221 15.87 -5.79 4.64
N GLU A 222 16.03 -6.13 3.37
CA GLU A 222 17.29 -6.01 2.65
C GLU A 222 17.10 -5.10 1.44
N LEU A 223 18.08 -4.23 1.19
CA LEU A 223 17.94 -3.13 0.24
C LEU A 223 19.18 -2.94 -0.64
N SER A 224 18.95 -2.65 -1.92
CA SER A 224 19.92 -2.05 -2.83
C SER A 224 19.37 -0.75 -3.44
N ASP A 225 20.11 -0.17 -4.38
CA ASP A 225 19.67 0.95 -5.22
C ASP A 225 18.51 0.60 -6.18
N THR A 226 18.32 -0.68 -6.46
CA THR A 226 17.44 -1.17 -7.54
C THR A 226 16.40 -2.16 -7.05
N LYS A 227 16.56 -2.75 -5.86
CA LYS A 227 15.66 -3.78 -5.31
C LYS A 227 15.50 -3.66 -3.81
N ILE A 228 14.37 -4.15 -3.33
CA ILE A 228 14.07 -4.31 -1.91
C ILE A 228 13.51 -5.72 -1.66
N ARG A 229 13.93 -6.35 -0.57
CA ARG A 229 13.42 -7.64 -0.11
C ARG A 229 12.82 -7.49 1.28
N PHE A 230 11.63 -8.03 1.46
CA PHE A 230 10.97 -8.17 2.76
C PHE A 230 10.86 -9.65 3.09
N THR A 231 11.34 -10.05 4.26
CA THR A 231 11.16 -11.41 4.79
C THR A 231 10.26 -11.35 6.02
N LEU A 232 9.10 -12.02 5.93
CA LEU A 232 8.04 -12.04 6.94
C LEU A 232 7.72 -13.50 7.29
N GLY A 233 8.34 -14.01 8.35
CA GLY A 233 8.25 -15.43 8.69
C GLY A 233 8.76 -16.31 7.55
N GLY A 234 7.88 -17.14 6.97
CA GLY A 234 8.20 -18.02 5.83
C GLY A 234 8.00 -17.38 4.45
N VAL A 235 7.55 -16.13 4.38
CA VAL A 235 7.27 -15.42 3.12
C VAL A 235 8.41 -14.47 2.79
N ILE A 236 8.88 -14.49 1.56
CA ILE A 236 9.86 -13.55 1.03
C ILE A 236 9.23 -12.82 -0.15
N LEU A 237 9.16 -11.50 -0.08
CA LEU A 237 8.77 -10.62 -1.19
C LEU A 237 10.00 -9.87 -1.68
N LEU A 238 10.35 -10.05 -2.95
CA LEU A 238 11.39 -9.29 -3.64
C LEU A 238 10.74 -8.37 -4.67
N SER A 239 11.12 -7.10 -4.69
CA SER A 239 10.60 -6.10 -5.62
C SER A 239 11.72 -5.30 -6.26
N LYS A 240 11.55 -4.92 -7.53
CA LYS A 240 12.26 -3.78 -8.10
C LYS A 240 11.84 -2.49 -7.41
N LEU A 241 12.71 -1.50 -7.44
CA LEU A 241 12.42 -0.11 -7.06
C LEU A 241 12.11 0.71 -8.32
N ILE A 242 11.37 1.80 -8.15
CA ILE A 242 11.18 2.75 -9.25
C ILE A 242 12.49 3.53 -9.45
N GLU A 243 13.07 3.44 -10.64
CA GLU A 243 14.25 4.21 -11.01
C GLU A 243 13.88 5.67 -11.24
N GLY A 244 14.41 6.60 -10.46
CA GLY A 244 14.14 8.03 -10.65
C GLY A 244 14.45 8.85 -9.41
N SER A 245 14.45 10.17 -9.59
CA SER A 245 14.61 11.12 -8.48
C SER A 245 13.23 11.53 -7.99
N PHE A 246 12.91 11.24 -6.72
CA PHE A 246 11.70 11.78 -6.11
C PHE A 246 11.81 13.31 -6.00
N PRO A 247 10.72 14.07 -6.21
CA PRO A 247 10.79 15.53 -6.12
C PRO A 247 11.24 16.02 -4.74
N ASP A 248 11.85 17.21 -4.71
CA ASP A 248 12.20 17.91 -3.47
C ASP A 248 10.92 18.38 -2.74
N TYR A 249 10.33 17.47 -1.98
CA TYR A 249 9.04 17.66 -1.32
C TYR A 249 9.11 18.63 -0.14
N GLU A 250 10.29 18.90 0.41
CA GLU A 250 10.48 19.88 1.47
C GLU A 250 10.13 21.29 0.97
N ARG A 251 10.24 21.55 -0.34
CA ARG A 251 9.84 22.84 -0.94
C ARG A 251 8.33 23.07 -0.97
N VAL A 252 7.54 21.99 -1.04
CA VAL A 252 6.07 22.09 -1.06
C VAL A 252 5.45 22.01 0.34
N THR A 253 6.24 21.62 1.34
CA THR A 253 5.81 21.58 2.75
C THR A 253 5.87 23.00 3.32
N PRO A 254 4.73 23.64 3.61
CA PRO A 254 4.72 25.04 4.01
C PRO A 254 5.25 25.21 5.44
N LYS A 255 6.03 26.27 5.66
CA LYS A 255 6.69 26.56 6.95
C LYS A 255 6.13 27.79 7.67
N ASN A 256 5.43 28.66 6.94
CA ASN A 256 5.01 29.99 7.42
C ASN A 256 3.48 30.17 7.37
N ASN A 257 2.73 29.07 7.51
CA ASN A 257 1.27 29.15 7.60
C ASN A 257 0.89 29.68 8.98
N ASP A 258 0.11 30.76 9.02
CA ASP A 258 -0.14 31.58 10.20
C ASP A 258 -1.58 31.54 10.70
N LYS A 259 -2.51 30.92 9.96
CA LYS A 259 -3.92 30.78 10.36
C LYS A 259 -4.17 29.35 10.80
N LEU A 260 -4.39 29.16 12.09
CA LEU A 260 -4.66 27.85 12.68
C LEU A 260 -6.16 27.66 12.86
N LEU A 261 -6.68 26.58 12.27
CA LEU A 261 -8.01 26.04 12.52
C LEU A 261 -7.84 24.73 13.30
N SER A 262 -8.56 24.62 14.43
CA SER A 262 -8.78 23.35 15.11
C SER A 262 -10.26 22.96 15.01
N VAL A 263 -10.51 21.71 14.62
CA VAL A 263 -11.87 21.22 14.34
C VAL A 263 -12.00 19.75 14.69
N ASP A 264 -13.12 19.36 15.30
CA ASP A 264 -13.45 17.96 15.55
C ASP A 264 -13.44 17.17 14.24
N ARG A 265 -12.52 16.21 14.18
CA ARG A 265 -12.25 15.39 13.00
C ARG A 265 -13.49 14.62 12.54
N ALA A 266 -14.26 14.08 13.49
CA ALA A 266 -15.42 13.26 13.18
C ALA A 266 -16.59 14.09 12.61
N SER A 267 -16.80 15.30 13.13
CA SER A 267 -17.80 16.23 12.63
C SER A 267 -17.42 16.78 11.26
N LEU A 268 -16.16 17.20 11.08
CA LEU A 268 -15.67 17.66 9.78
C LEU A 268 -15.80 16.57 8.71
N SER A 269 -15.37 15.34 9.00
CA SER A 269 -15.47 14.21 8.06
C SER A 269 -16.90 13.99 7.60
N ARG A 270 -17.85 13.90 8.54
CA ARG A 270 -19.27 13.66 8.23
C ARG A 270 -19.91 14.81 7.46
N ALA A 271 -19.55 16.05 7.78
CA ALA A 271 -20.09 17.23 7.11
C ALA A 271 -19.57 17.33 5.66
N VAL A 272 -18.26 17.14 5.45
CA VAL A 272 -17.66 17.10 4.09
C VAL A 272 -18.28 15.98 3.24
N ASP A 273 -18.48 14.79 3.81
CA ASP A 273 -19.12 13.66 3.12
C ASP A 273 -20.57 14.00 2.69
N ARG A 274 -21.36 14.60 3.59
CA ARG A 274 -22.73 15.05 3.28
C ARG A 274 -22.78 16.11 2.19
N VAL A 275 -22.05 17.22 2.34
CA VAL A 275 -22.14 18.33 1.36
C VAL A 275 -21.59 17.92 0.00
N SER A 276 -20.58 17.04 -0.04
CA SER A 276 -19.99 16.55 -1.30
C SER A 276 -20.86 15.51 -2.02
N THR A 277 -21.95 15.03 -1.42
CA THR A 277 -22.90 14.09 -2.06
C THR A 277 -23.52 14.66 -3.34
N ILE A 278 -23.73 15.98 -3.40
CA ILE A 278 -24.27 16.64 -4.59
C ILE A 278 -23.18 17.04 -5.58
N ALA A 279 -21.90 16.81 -5.31
CA ALA A 279 -20.82 17.20 -6.22
C ALA A 279 -20.86 16.36 -7.51
N SER A 280 -20.59 16.98 -8.66
CA SER A 280 -20.55 16.23 -9.92
C SER A 280 -19.23 15.47 -10.08
N GLU A 281 -19.27 14.29 -10.69
CA GLU A 281 -18.05 13.57 -11.07
C GLU A 281 -17.25 14.30 -12.16
N ARG A 282 -17.90 15.17 -12.95
CA ARG A 282 -17.28 15.88 -14.09
C ARG A 282 -16.78 17.30 -13.76
N GLY A 283 -17.39 17.98 -12.78
CA GLY A 283 -17.11 19.38 -12.43
C GLY A 283 -16.13 19.57 -11.28
N GLY A 284 -15.54 18.48 -10.78
CA GLY A 284 -14.64 18.49 -9.63
C GLY A 284 -15.43 18.40 -8.32
N LYS A 285 -14.95 17.53 -7.42
CA LYS A 285 -15.50 17.40 -6.06
C LYS A 285 -15.03 18.55 -5.19
N ALA A 286 -15.19 19.80 -5.63
CA ALA A 286 -14.70 20.95 -4.90
C ALA A 286 -15.63 21.28 -3.73
N VAL A 287 -15.07 21.43 -2.53
CA VAL A 287 -15.75 21.94 -1.34
C VAL A 287 -15.10 23.25 -0.94
N LYS A 288 -15.91 24.31 -0.83
CA LYS A 288 -15.48 25.61 -0.30
C LYS A 288 -15.60 25.57 1.22
N LEU A 289 -14.56 26.02 1.90
CA LEU A 289 -14.52 26.29 3.32
C LEU A 289 -14.51 27.81 3.50
N SER A 290 -15.58 28.35 4.09
CA SER A 290 -15.68 29.77 4.48
C SER A 290 -15.57 29.85 5.99
N LEU A 291 -14.52 30.50 6.48
CA LEU A 291 -14.14 30.58 7.88
C LEU A 291 -14.35 32.00 8.42
N THR A 292 -15.01 32.08 9.57
CA THR A 292 -15.14 33.28 10.41
C THR A 292 -14.77 32.92 11.84
N GLN A 293 -14.77 33.89 12.75
CA GLN A 293 -14.40 33.63 14.14
C GLN A 293 -15.36 32.60 14.78
N GLY A 294 -14.83 31.41 15.10
CA GLY A 294 -15.58 30.32 15.75
C GLY A 294 -16.48 29.47 14.84
N GLN A 295 -16.50 29.73 13.53
CA GLN A 295 -17.43 29.05 12.60
C GLN A 295 -16.76 28.69 11.27
N LEU A 296 -17.06 27.49 10.78
CA LEU A 296 -16.73 27.00 9.45
C LEU A 296 -18.03 26.69 8.70
N GLU A 297 -18.25 27.35 7.56
CA GLU A 297 -19.27 26.98 6.59
C GLU A 297 -18.64 26.16 5.46
N LEU A 298 -19.16 24.96 5.24
CA LEU A 298 -18.85 24.14 4.08
C LEU A 298 -19.90 24.37 3.00
N SER A 299 -19.48 24.60 1.77
CA SER A 299 -20.38 24.82 0.62
C SER A 299 -19.93 24.03 -0.60
N VAL A 300 -20.88 23.39 -1.27
CA VAL A 300 -20.71 22.72 -2.57
C VAL A 300 -21.79 23.21 -3.53
N THR A 301 -21.38 23.55 -4.75
CA THR A 301 -22.29 23.98 -5.82
C THR A 301 -22.18 23.04 -7.01
N ASN A 302 -23.32 22.49 -7.44
CA ASN A 302 -23.44 21.69 -8.65
C ASN A 302 -24.49 22.31 -9.59
N PRO A 303 -24.11 22.66 -10.84
CA PRO A 303 -25.04 23.23 -11.82
C PRO A 303 -26.30 22.38 -12.07
N ASP A 304 -26.20 21.06 -11.95
CA ASP A 304 -27.28 20.12 -12.26
C ASP A 304 -28.11 19.73 -11.03
N HIS A 305 -27.50 19.78 -9.83
CA HIS A 305 -28.08 19.23 -8.60
C HIS A 305 -28.31 20.25 -7.48
N GLY A 306 -27.91 21.52 -7.66
CA GLY A 306 -28.15 22.62 -6.72
C GLY A 306 -26.96 22.89 -5.79
N THR A 307 -27.25 23.38 -4.59
CA THR A 307 -26.25 23.75 -3.57
C THR A 307 -26.47 22.97 -2.27
N ALA A 308 -25.38 22.71 -1.55
CA ALA A 308 -25.40 22.08 -0.23
C ALA A 308 -24.45 22.84 0.69
N ASN A 309 -24.98 23.30 1.82
CA ASN A 309 -24.22 24.04 2.82
C ASN A 309 -24.38 23.38 4.18
N GLU A 310 -23.32 23.40 4.99
CA GLU A 310 -23.35 22.94 6.36
C GLU A 310 -22.38 23.74 7.23
N GLU A 311 -22.78 24.08 8.45
CA GLU A 311 -21.97 24.86 9.39
C GLU A 311 -21.45 23.99 10.54
N LEU A 312 -20.22 24.26 10.96
CA LEU A 312 -19.56 23.63 12.10
C LEU A 312 -19.02 24.70 13.05
N ALA A 313 -19.17 24.46 14.36
CA ALA A 313 -18.41 25.21 15.36
C ALA A 313 -16.95 24.74 15.34
N VAL A 314 -16.02 25.69 15.30
CA VAL A 314 -14.58 25.43 15.21
C VAL A 314 -13.80 26.40 16.09
N ASP A 315 -12.54 26.10 16.34
CA ASP A 315 -11.61 27.07 16.92
C ASP A 315 -10.79 27.71 15.79
N PHE A 316 -11.10 28.98 15.50
CA PHE A 316 -10.47 29.79 14.48
C PHE A 316 -10.58 31.27 14.86
N GLU A 317 -9.45 31.97 14.90
CA GLU A 317 -9.40 33.35 15.42
C GLU A 317 -9.49 34.44 14.34
N VAL A 318 -9.32 34.07 13.06
CA VAL A 318 -9.30 35.04 11.95
C VAL A 318 -10.73 35.26 11.45
N ASP A 319 -11.10 36.53 11.27
CA ASP A 319 -12.39 36.88 10.67
C ASP A 319 -12.27 36.99 9.15
N GLY A 320 -12.92 36.07 8.44
CA GLY A 320 -12.97 36.04 6.99
C GLY A 320 -11.76 35.36 6.33
N PHE A 321 -11.94 34.11 5.94
CA PHE A 321 -11.01 33.38 5.08
C PHE A 321 -11.78 32.35 4.24
N GLU A 322 -11.49 32.26 2.94
CA GLU A 322 -12.12 31.27 2.07
C GLU A 322 -11.07 30.46 1.32
N ILE A 323 -11.26 29.14 1.27
CA ILE A 323 -10.38 28.23 0.54
C ILE A 323 -11.16 27.05 0.00
N GLY A 324 -10.77 26.56 -1.18
CA GLY A 324 -11.39 25.42 -1.83
C GLY A 324 -10.50 24.19 -1.80
N PHE A 325 -11.08 22.99 -1.62
CA PHE A 325 -10.35 21.73 -1.73
C PHE A 325 -11.11 20.70 -2.52
N ASN A 326 -10.40 19.69 -3.03
CA ASN A 326 -11.04 18.45 -3.44
C ASN A 326 -11.54 17.69 -2.20
N ALA A 327 -12.86 17.51 -2.07
CA ALA A 327 -13.52 16.85 -0.95
C ALA A 327 -13.02 15.42 -0.74
N ARG A 328 -12.72 14.67 -1.82
CA ARG A 328 -12.15 13.32 -1.69
C ARG A 328 -10.77 13.38 -1.05
N TYR A 329 -9.92 14.32 -1.47
CA TYR A 329 -8.58 14.46 -0.91
C TYR A 329 -8.61 14.90 0.54
N LEU A 330 -9.52 15.82 0.87
CA LEU A 330 -9.76 16.26 2.24
C LEU A 330 -10.21 15.10 3.13
N LEU A 331 -11.21 14.31 2.69
CA LEU A 331 -11.69 13.14 3.44
C LEU A 331 -10.59 12.07 3.64
N GLU A 332 -9.80 11.79 2.60
CA GLU A 332 -8.70 10.83 2.71
C GLU A 332 -7.64 11.31 3.72
N ILE A 333 -7.29 12.61 3.76
CA ILE A 333 -6.39 13.16 4.78
C ILE A 333 -7.01 13.10 6.18
N ILE A 334 -8.27 13.53 6.34
CA ILE A 334 -8.98 13.51 7.64
C ILE A 334 -9.04 12.08 8.21
N SER A 335 -9.16 11.06 7.35
CA SER A 335 -9.16 9.66 7.78
C SER A 335 -7.82 9.18 8.36
N GLN A 336 -6.72 9.90 8.10
CA GLN A 336 -5.38 9.60 8.65
C GLN A 336 -5.10 10.28 9.99
N ILE A 337 -5.95 11.23 10.39
CA ILE A 337 -5.84 11.92 11.68
C ILE A 337 -6.39 10.99 12.78
N ARG A 338 -5.59 10.73 13.79
CA ARG A 338 -5.93 9.87 14.93
C ARG A 338 -6.39 10.64 16.16
N SER A 339 -5.99 11.90 16.29
CA SER A 339 -6.50 12.80 17.33
C SER A 339 -7.99 13.11 17.16
N GLU A 340 -8.62 13.57 18.23
CA GLU A 340 -10.01 14.05 18.21
C GLU A 340 -10.15 15.26 17.28
N ASN A 341 -9.23 16.23 17.40
CA ASN A 341 -9.19 17.39 16.54
C ASN A 341 -8.17 17.22 15.41
N ALA A 342 -8.51 17.75 14.23
CA ALA A 342 -7.57 17.97 13.15
C ALA A 342 -7.13 19.43 13.14
N LEU A 343 -5.83 19.68 12.99
CA LEU A 343 -5.25 21.01 12.92
C LEU A 343 -4.93 21.36 11.46
N PHE A 344 -5.52 22.44 10.97
CA PHE A 344 -5.24 23.00 9.65
C PHE A 344 -4.49 24.31 9.81
N LEU A 345 -3.33 24.40 9.16
CA LEU A 345 -2.51 25.59 9.09
C LEU A 345 -2.62 26.14 7.67
N PHE A 346 -3.17 27.33 7.52
CA PHE A 346 -3.33 28.04 6.26
C PHE A 346 -2.41 29.25 6.15
N ASN A 347 -2.12 29.66 4.91
CA ASN A 347 -1.55 30.97 4.60
C ASN A 347 -2.59 31.78 3.81
N ASP A 348 -2.46 31.90 2.50
CA ASP A 348 -3.48 32.45 1.61
C ASP A 348 -4.28 31.35 0.87
N ALA A 349 -5.37 31.74 0.19
CA ALA A 349 -6.28 30.81 -0.49
C ALA A 349 -5.66 30.04 -1.67
N GLY A 350 -4.50 30.47 -2.19
CA GLY A 350 -3.76 29.79 -3.26
C GLY A 350 -2.57 28.98 -2.76
N SER A 351 -2.23 29.08 -1.48
CA SER A 351 -1.07 28.42 -0.88
C SER A 351 -1.38 27.00 -0.35
N PRO A 352 -0.40 26.07 -0.34
CA PRO A 352 -0.56 24.75 0.24
C PRO A 352 -1.00 24.81 1.71
N THR A 353 -1.96 23.98 2.07
CA THR A 353 -2.45 23.84 3.44
C THR A 353 -1.77 22.67 4.11
N LEU A 354 -1.36 22.86 5.36
CA LEU A 354 -0.73 21.84 6.18
C LEU A 354 -1.73 21.31 7.19
N VAL A 355 -1.93 20.00 7.19
CA VAL A 355 -2.85 19.31 8.11
C VAL A 355 -2.03 18.41 9.02
N LYS A 356 -2.29 18.50 10.32
CA LYS A 356 -1.58 17.75 11.37
C LYS A 356 -2.55 17.25 12.43
N GLU A 357 -2.08 16.28 13.20
CA GLU A 357 -2.71 15.88 14.45
C GLU A 357 -2.39 16.88 15.55
N GLU A 358 -3.26 16.90 16.56
CA GLU A 358 -2.98 17.61 17.80
C GLU A 358 -1.98 16.79 18.64
N GLY A 359 -0.86 17.41 19.04
CA GLY A 359 0.17 16.78 19.88
C GLY A 359 1.21 15.91 19.14
N GLU A 360 0.82 15.17 18.09
CA GLU A 360 1.74 14.33 17.31
C GLU A 360 2.43 15.11 16.18
N THR A 361 3.76 14.92 16.03
CA THR A 361 4.58 15.62 15.02
C THR A 361 5.18 14.72 13.96
N HIS A 362 5.06 13.40 14.12
CA HIS A 362 5.73 12.43 13.25
C HIS A 362 5.02 12.25 11.90
N ALA A 363 3.78 12.72 11.77
CA ALA A 363 3.11 12.81 10.48
C ALA A 363 2.61 14.20 10.16
N LEU A 364 2.63 14.51 8.87
CA LEU A 364 2.01 15.69 8.32
C LEU A 364 1.44 15.40 6.94
N PHE A 365 0.43 16.17 6.59
CA PHE A 365 -0.22 16.09 5.29
C PHE A 365 -0.27 17.48 4.67
N VAL A 366 -0.06 17.55 3.36
CA VAL A 366 -0.19 18.79 2.59
C VAL A 366 -1.33 18.62 1.61
N LEU A 367 -2.19 19.64 1.51
CA LEU A 367 -3.31 19.67 0.58
C LEU A 367 -3.23 20.94 -0.28
N MET A 368 -3.23 20.75 -1.60
CA MET A 368 -3.24 21.86 -2.54
C MET A 368 -4.66 22.42 -2.69
N PRO A 369 -4.84 23.75 -2.64
CA PRO A 369 -6.15 24.36 -2.82
C PRO A 369 -6.62 24.28 -4.27
N MET A 370 -7.92 24.42 -4.44
CA MET A 370 -8.62 24.57 -5.71
C MET A 370 -9.32 25.92 -5.74
N ARG A 371 -9.47 26.49 -6.95
CA ARG A 371 -10.36 27.63 -7.15
C ARG A 371 -11.80 27.17 -6.97
N VAL A 372 -12.56 27.92 -6.17
CA VAL A 372 -13.97 27.69 -5.82
C VAL A 372 -14.80 28.93 -6.01
#